data_AF-A0AAV4Y077-F1
#
_entry.id   AF-A0AAV4Y077-F1
#
_cell.length_a   1.000
_cell.length_b   1.000
_cell.length_c   1.000
_cell.angle_alpha   90.00
_cell.angle_beta   90.00
_cell.angle_gamma   90.00
#
_symmetry.space_group_name_H-M   'P 1'
#
loop_
_entity.id
_entity.type
_entity.pdbx_description
1 polymer ?
#
loop_
_entity_poly.entity_id
_entity_poly.type
_entity_poly.pdbx_seq_one_letter_code
_entity_poly.pdbx_strand_id
1 'polypeptide(L)'
;MVKLYERKGSILLPKVNLTRGDFYVNQLISGHGTLAAYQNRFFGKAAACTCGHPLEDRKHLIFDCPQWDSIRQKFFPINFKRSTIELLIFNNKSRNGLREIMKHKLQTLFSSLENEDTPA
;
A
#
# COMPACT_ATOMS: atom_id res chain seq x y z
N MET A 1 -29.30 -1.39 1.99
CA MET A 1 -29.55 -2.05 3.30
C MET A 1 -29.06 -3.49 3.20
N VAL A 2 -27.77 -3.73 3.49
CA VAL A 2 -27.16 -5.06 3.34
C VAL A 2 -27.50 -5.86 4.60
N LYS A 3 -28.29 -6.94 4.44
CA LYS A 3 -28.65 -7.85 5.52
C LYS A 3 -27.41 -8.67 5.91
N LEU A 4 -26.90 -8.46 7.12
CA LEU A 4 -25.86 -9.30 7.71
C LEU A 4 -26.51 -10.59 8.21
N TYR A 5 -26.13 -11.72 7.63
CA TYR A 5 -26.48 -13.04 8.15
C TYR A 5 -25.62 -13.32 9.39
N GLU A 6 -26.23 -13.42 10.56
CA GLU A 6 -25.60 -13.93 11.77
C GLU A 6 -25.36 -15.44 11.63
N ARG A 7 -24.10 -15.86 11.47
CA ARG A 7 -23.70 -17.27 11.58
C ARG A 7 -23.29 -17.56 13.02
N LYS A 8 -24.09 -18.37 13.72
CA LYS A 8 -23.69 -19.04 14.98
C LYS A 8 -22.47 -19.93 14.70
N GLY A 9 -21.33 -19.50 15.21
CA GLY A 9 -20.04 -20.14 15.07
C GLY A 9 -19.03 -19.03 15.25
N SER A 10 -18.51 -18.88 16.47
CA SER A 10 -17.53 -17.87 16.81
C SER A 10 -16.31 -18.02 15.92
N ILE A 11 -16.30 -17.30 14.80
CA ILE A 11 -15.08 -16.93 14.12
C ILE A 11 -14.36 -16.08 15.16
N LEU A 12 -13.34 -16.67 15.78
CA LEU A 12 -12.26 -15.92 16.39
C LEU A 12 -11.64 -15.08 15.27
N LEU A 13 -12.28 -13.97 14.91
CA LEU A 13 -11.59 -12.91 14.20
C LEU A 13 -10.47 -12.52 15.16
N PRO A 14 -9.19 -12.72 14.79
CA PRO A 14 -8.08 -12.39 15.65
C PRO A 14 -8.33 -10.96 16.12
N LYS A 15 -8.36 -10.76 17.44
CA LYS A 15 -8.76 -9.51 18.10
C LYS A 15 -8.13 -8.36 17.33
N VAL A 16 -8.93 -7.70 16.47
CA VAL A 16 -8.41 -6.70 15.55
C VAL A 16 -7.89 -5.59 16.42
N ASN A 17 -6.58 -5.44 16.47
CA ASN A 17 -5.99 -4.40 17.29
C ASN A 17 -6.21 -3.06 16.58
N LEU A 18 -7.34 -2.43 16.86
CA LEU A 18 -7.77 -1.16 16.27
C LEU A 18 -6.72 -0.04 16.46
N THR A 19 -5.84 -0.16 17.46
CA THR A 19 -4.76 0.82 17.70
C THR A 19 -3.60 0.75 16.69
N ARG A 20 -3.57 -0.28 15.83
CA ARG A 20 -2.57 -0.44 14.77
C ARG A 20 -3.13 -0.18 13.38
N GLY A 21 -4.43 0.13 13.29
CA GLY A 21 -5.07 0.58 12.06
C GLY A 21 -4.53 1.94 11.66
N ASP A 22 -3.98 2.03 10.46
CA ASP A 22 -3.36 3.24 9.94
C ASP A 22 -3.78 3.37 8.49
N PHE A 23 -4.36 4.52 8.12
CA PHE A 23 -4.85 4.79 6.76
C PHE A 23 -3.83 4.34 5.70
N TYR A 24 -2.58 4.79 5.81
CA TYR A 24 -1.55 4.53 4.81
C TYR A 24 -1.21 3.04 4.70
N VAL A 25 -1.00 2.39 5.85
CA VAL A 25 -0.65 0.96 5.91
C VAL A 25 -1.84 0.10 5.47
N ASN A 26 -3.07 0.49 5.81
CA ASN A 26 -4.29 -0.22 5.40
C ASN A 26 -4.46 -0.21 3.88
N GLN A 27 -4.19 0.94 3.21
CA GLN A 27 -4.21 1.01 1.75
C GLN A 27 -3.17 0.06 1.14
N LEU A 28 -1.96 0.03 1.70
CA LEU A 28 -0.90 -0.86 1.21
C LEU A 28 -1.22 -2.35 1.38
N ILE A 29 -1.72 -2.76 2.54
CA ILE A 29 -2.05 -4.16 2.84
C ILE A 29 -3.16 -4.66 1.93
N SER A 30 -4.21 -3.86 1.78
CA SER A 30 -5.33 -4.20 0.89
C SER A 30 -4.92 -4.18 -0.59
N GLY A 31 -3.79 -3.56 -0.92
CA GLY A 31 -3.38 -3.34 -2.29
C GLY A 31 -4.34 -2.38 -3.00
N HIS A 32 -4.94 -1.45 -2.28
CA HIS A 32 -5.98 -0.54 -2.77
C HIS A 32 -5.45 0.90 -2.95
N GLY A 33 -6.33 1.76 -3.45
CA GLY A 33 -6.10 3.20 -3.50
C GLY A 33 -5.17 3.56 -4.66
N THR A 34 -3.97 4.05 -4.34
CA THR A 34 -3.06 4.70 -5.30
C THR A 34 -2.17 3.74 -6.08
N LEU A 35 -2.23 2.43 -5.81
CA LEU A 35 -1.44 1.42 -6.51
C LEU A 35 -1.93 1.25 -7.95
N ALA A 36 -1.02 1.34 -8.92
CA ALA A 36 -1.39 1.29 -10.33
C ALA A 36 -2.06 -0.04 -10.72
N ALA A 37 -1.68 -1.18 -10.11
CA ALA A 37 -2.36 -2.46 -10.32
C ALA A 37 -3.84 -2.43 -9.91
N TYR A 38 -4.18 -1.75 -8.81
CA TYR A 38 -5.56 -1.57 -8.38
C TYR A 38 -6.32 -0.64 -9.33
N GLN A 39 -5.69 0.47 -9.70
CA GLN A 39 -6.27 1.45 -10.61
C GLN A 39 -6.56 0.84 -11.99
N ASN A 40 -5.66 -0.01 -12.49
CA ASN A 40 -5.88 -0.77 -13.71
C ASN A 40 -7.07 -1.71 -13.61
N ARG A 41 -7.13 -2.52 -12.54
CA ARG A 41 -8.19 -3.52 -12.35
C ARG A 41 -9.60 -2.92 -12.30
N PHE A 42 -9.77 -1.77 -11.65
CA PHE A 42 -11.09 -1.19 -11.39
C PHE A 42 -11.45 -0.03 -12.31
N PHE A 43 -10.47 0.68 -12.86
CA PHE A 43 -10.68 1.91 -13.63
C PHE A 43 -9.99 1.91 -15.00
N GLY A 44 -9.33 0.81 -15.40
CA GLY A 44 -8.69 0.70 -16.72
C GLY A 44 -7.44 1.57 -16.92
N LYS A 45 -6.89 2.17 -15.85
CA LYS A 45 -5.64 2.96 -15.91
C LYS A 45 -4.42 2.09 -16.23
N ALA A 46 -3.28 2.71 -16.57
CA ALA A 46 -2.03 1.97 -16.77
C ALA A 46 -1.61 1.24 -15.48
N ALA A 47 -1.20 -0.03 -15.61
CA ALA A 47 -0.76 -0.86 -14.47
C ALA A 47 0.72 -0.65 -14.12
N ALA A 48 1.49 -0.02 -15.00
CA ALA A 48 2.93 0.12 -14.87
C ALA A 48 3.31 1.08 -13.74
N CYS A 49 4.40 0.77 -13.05
CA CYS A 49 5.04 1.68 -12.11
C CYS A 49 5.82 2.75 -12.88
N THR A 50 5.92 3.95 -12.34
CA THR A 50 6.72 5.04 -12.94
C THR A 50 8.21 4.74 -12.96
N CYS A 51 8.69 3.73 -12.20
CA CYS A 51 10.05 3.21 -12.34
C CYS A 51 10.28 2.35 -13.60
N GLY A 52 9.25 2.09 -14.41
CA GLY A 52 9.31 1.27 -15.62
C GLY A 52 8.92 -0.20 -15.43
N HIS A 53 8.65 -0.65 -14.20
CA HIS A 53 8.15 -2.00 -13.95
C HIS A 53 6.72 -2.17 -14.51
N PRO A 54 6.39 -3.26 -15.22
CA PRO A 54 5.11 -3.40 -15.93
C PRO A 54 3.88 -3.50 -15.01
N LEU A 55 4.09 -3.81 -13.73
CA LEU A 55 3.01 -3.95 -12.74
C LEU A 55 3.41 -3.33 -11.40
N GLU A 56 2.69 -2.29 -10.97
CA GLU A 56 2.84 -1.72 -9.63
C GLU A 56 1.89 -2.40 -8.64
N ASP A 57 2.32 -3.52 -8.07
CA ASP A 57 1.65 -4.16 -6.95
C ASP A 57 2.37 -3.90 -5.62
N ARG A 58 1.78 -4.38 -4.52
CA ARG A 58 2.35 -4.21 -3.17
C ARG A 58 3.73 -4.86 -3.02
N LYS A 59 4.01 -5.97 -3.73
CA LYS A 59 5.31 -6.66 -3.61
C LYS A 59 6.40 -5.83 -4.27
N HIS A 60 6.16 -5.43 -5.52
CA HIS A 60 7.07 -4.57 -6.25
C HIS A 60 7.33 -3.28 -5.45
N LEU A 61 6.28 -2.60 -4.97
CA LEU A 61 6.43 -1.35 -4.23
C LEU A 61 7.30 -1.52 -2.96
N ILE A 62 7.06 -2.57 -2.18
CA ILE A 62 7.74 -2.79 -0.89
C ILE A 62 9.15 -3.32 -1.07
N PHE A 63 9.39 -4.24 -2.01
CA PHE A 63 10.64 -5.02 -2.04
C PHE A 63 11.60 -4.63 -3.17
N ASP A 64 11.08 -4.20 -4.31
CA ASP A 64 11.84 -4.20 -5.57
C ASP A 64 11.96 -2.82 -6.21
N CYS A 65 10.96 -1.94 -6.02
CA CYS A 65 10.89 -0.66 -6.71
C CYS A 65 12.03 0.26 -6.28
N PRO A 66 12.97 0.65 -7.17
CA PRO A 66 14.18 1.39 -6.80
C PRO A 66 13.88 2.80 -6.28
N GLN A 67 12.73 3.38 -6.61
CA GLN A 67 12.31 4.70 -6.13
C GLN A 67 12.26 4.79 -4.59
N TRP A 68 12.08 3.65 -3.91
CA TRP A 68 11.96 3.60 -2.45
C TRP A 68 13.21 3.09 -1.74
N ASP A 69 14.35 2.96 -2.44
CA ASP A 69 15.60 2.46 -1.84
C ASP A 69 16.05 3.29 -0.64
N SER A 70 15.96 4.61 -0.73
CA SER A 70 16.34 5.52 0.37
C SER A 70 15.49 5.31 1.63
N ILE A 71 14.18 5.11 1.46
CA ILE A 71 13.27 4.81 2.56
C ILE A 71 13.59 3.43 3.14
N ARG A 72 13.81 2.42 2.30
CA ARG A 72 14.16 1.07 2.77
C ARG A 72 15.46 1.07 3.56
N GLN A 73 16.52 1.70 3.06
CA GLN A 73 17.80 1.81 3.76
C GLN A 73 17.65 2.48 5.14
N LYS A 74 16.79 3.50 5.23
CA LYS A 74 16.56 4.23 6.49
C LYS A 74 15.71 3.45 7.49
N PHE A 75 14.65 2.78 7.03
CA PHE A 75 13.59 2.28 7.91
C PHE A 75 13.52 0.75 8.04
N PHE A 76 14.06 0.00 7.09
CA PHE A 76 13.88 -1.46 7.02
C PHE A 76 15.12 -2.19 7.57
N PRO A 77 14.97 -3.43 8.08
CA PRO A 77 16.11 -4.25 8.46
C PRO A 77 16.95 -4.64 7.24
N ILE A 78 18.26 -4.89 7.43
CA ILE A 78 19.21 -5.21 6.34
C ILE A 78 18.73 -6.38 5.46
N ASN A 79 18.07 -7.37 6.07
CA ASN A 79 17.56 -8.58 5.41
C ASN A 79 16.06 -8.51 5.09
N PHE A 80 15.47 -7.31 4.97
CA PHE A 80 14.02 -7.15 4.76
C PHE A 80 13.49 -7.91 3.54
N LYS A 81 14.31 -8.16 2.50
CA LYS A 81 13.91 -8.96 1.33
C LYS A 81 13.49 -10.39 1.67
N ARG A 82 13.89 -10.91 2.84
CA ARG A 82 13.47 -12.22 3.36
C ARG A 82 12.29 -12.13 4.34
N SER A 83 11.80 -10.92 4.63
CA SER A 83 10.67 -10.69 5.53
C SER A 83 9.34 -10.81 4.80
N THR A 84 8.29 -11.13 5.54
CA THR A 84 6.92 -10.98 5.03
C THR A 84 6.44 -9.53 5.22
N ILE A 85 5.40 -9.14 4.48
CA ILE A 85 4.80 -7.81 4.62
C ILE A 85 4.28 -7.61 6.05
N GLU A 86 3.69 -8.65 6.64
CA GLU A 86 3.19 -8.67 8.01
C GLU A 86 4.30 -8.37 9.02
N LEU A 87 5.47 -9.01 8.88
CA LEU A 87 6.62 -8.76 9.77
C LEU A 87 7.09 -7.30 9.68
N LEU A 88 7.10 -6.71 8.48
CA LEU A 88 7.44 -5.30 8.29
C LEU A 88 6.40 -4.36 8.92
N ILE A 89 5.12 -4.74 8.92
CA ILE A 89 4.04 -3.97 9.57
C ILE A 89 4.14 -4.04 11.09
N PHE A 90 4.48 -5.20 11.64
CA PHE A 90 4.64 -5.37 13.09
C PHE A 90 5.90 -4.68 13.62
N ASN A 91 6.92 -4.49 12.79
CA ASN A 91 8.07 -3.67 13.14
C ASN A 91 7.74 -2.17 13.06
N ASN A 92 7.83 -1.45 14.18
CA ASN A 92 7.48 -0.02 14.24
C ASN A 92 8.29 0.85 13.26
N LYS A 93 9.59 0.57 13.10
CA LYS A 93 10.48 1.34 12.22
C LYS A 93 10.13 1.10 10.76
N SER A 94 9.95 -0.15 10.36
CA SER A 94 9.58 -0.51 8.98
C SER A 94 8.16 -0.04 8.65
N ARG A 95 7.21 -0.14 9.58
CA ARG A 95 5.87 0.43 9.43
C ARG A 95 5.90 1.92 9.15
N ASN A 96 6.76 2.69 9.81
CA ASN A 96 6.94 4.10 9.49
C ASN A 96 7.49 4.31 8.06
N GLY A 97 8.42 3.48 7.61
CA GLY A 97 8.87 3.51 6.21
C GLY A 97 7.74 3.20 5.22
N LEU A 98 6.89 2.19 5.49
CA LEU A 98 5.71 1.88 4.68
C LEU A 98 4.71 3.05 4.63
N ARG A 99 4.52 3.75 5.75
CA ARG A 99 3.72 4.99 5.80
C ARG A 99 4.29 6.06 4.88
N GLU A 100 5.59 6.31 4.94
CA GLU A 100 6.23 7.34 4.12
C GLU A 100 6.09 7.04 2.63
N ILE A 101 6.29 5.78 2.20
CA ILE A 101 6.05 5.37 0.80
C ILE A 101 4.62 5.70 0.37
N MET A 102 3.63 5.30 1.17
CA MET A 102 2.22 5.49 0.81
C MET A 102 1.78 6.95 0.84
N LYS A 103 2.33 7.77 1.74
CA LYS A 103 2.13 9.23 1.73
C LYS A 103 2.59 9.83 0.42
N HIS A 104 3.81 9.52 -0.03
CA HIS A 104 4.34 10.04 -1.29
C HIS A 104 3.48 9.59 -2.48
N LYS A 105 3.10 8.30 -2.53
CA LYS A 105 2.20 7.78 -3.58
C LYS A 105 0.87 8.52 -3.63
N LEU A 106 0.30 8.82 -2.47
CA LEU A 106 -0.97 9.55 -2.39
C LEU A 106 -0.81 11.01 -2.84
N GLN A 107 0.25 11.68 -2.42
CA GLN A 107 0.56 13.05 -2.85
C GLN A 107 0.76 13.13 -4.37
N THR A 108 1.54 12.21 -4.95
CA THR A 108 1.73 12.15 -6.41
C THR A 108 0.41 11.95 -7.14
N LEU A 109 -0.50 11.11 -6.62
CA LEU A 109 -1.81 10.93 -7.22
C LEU A 109 -2.63 12.23 -7.17
N PHE A 110 -2.70 12.90 -6.02
CA PHE A 110 -3.46 14.16 -5.92
C PHE A 110 -2.91 15.24 -6.85
N SER A 111 -1.59 15.40 -6.92
CA SER A 111 -0.99 16.33 -7.88
C SER A 111 -1.30 15.95 -9.34
N SER A 112 -1.38 14.67 -9.68
CA SER A 112 -1.77 14.27 -11.05
C SER A 112 -3.22 14.63 -11.39
N LEU A 113 -4.12 14.60 -10.41
CA LEU A 113 -5.53 14.95 -10.61
C LEU A 113 -5.71 16.46 -10.84
N GLU A 114 -4.97 17.29 -10.09
CA GLU A 114 -4.99 18.75 -10.26
C GLU A 114 -4.53 19.19 -11.67
N ASN A 115 -3.69 18.39 -12.34
CA ASN A 115 -3.18 18.68 -13.68
C ASN A 115 -4.13 18.22 -14.80
N GLU A 116 -5.07 17.30 -14.55
CA GLU A 116 -6.03 16.83 -15.56
C GLU A 116 -7.17 17.85 -15.80
N ASP A 117 -7.41 18.77 -14.84
CA ASP A 117 -8.48 19.78 -14.91
C ASP A 117 -8.07 21.09 -15.60
N THR A 118 -6.87 21.17 -16.18
CA THR A 118 -6.44 22.39 -16.91
C THR A 118 -6.78 22.24 -18.40
N PRO A 119 -7.70 23.06 -18.96
CA PRO A 119 -8.02 22.99 -20.38
C PRO A 119 -6.79 23.37 -21.23
N ALA A 120 -6.57 22.60 -22.29
CA ALA A 120 -5.54 22.82 -23.31
C ALA A 120 -5.68 24.17 -24.01
#